data_AF-A0A8T9T1B3-F1
#
_entry.id   AF-A0A8T9T1B3-F1
#
_cell.length_a   1.000
_cell.length_b   1.000
_cell.length_c   1.000
_cell.angle_alpha   90.00
_cell.angle_beta   90.00
_cell.angle_gamma   90.00
#
_symmetry.space_group_name_H-M   'P 1'
#
loop_
_entity.id
_entity.type
_entity.pdbx_description
1 polymer ?
#
loop_
_entity_poly.entity_id
_entity_poly.type
_entity_poly.pdbx_seq_one_letter_code
_entity_poly.pdbx_strand_id
1 'polypeptide(L)'
;MTSHYSIGFSPPMTSIFLLLLHLLPTVLPVLIAPPSETRDVAAFTYVAVATPVTVLVHQGSPQQVTVEAAAADMARLETMVDHDELRIRDRTADA
;
A
#
# COMPACT_ATOMS: atom_id res chain seq x y z
N MET A 1 -51.53 59.50 24.41
CA MET A 1 -51.01 60.35 23.32
C MET A 1 -49.70 59.73 22.85
N THR A 2 -49.71 59.13 21.65
CA THR A 2 -48.59 58.87 20.71
C THR A 2 -47.20 58.49 21.24
N SER A 3 -46.73 57.27 20.96
CA SER A 3 -45.99 56.99 19.72
C SER A 3 -45.55 55.53 19.62
N HIS A 4 -45.84 54.94 18.46
CA HIS A 4 -45.22 53.71 17.95
C HIS A 4 -43.73 53.95 17.65
N TYR A 5 -42.88 52.94 17.88
CA TYR A 5 -41.67 52.76 17.09
C TYR A 5 -41.44 51.27 16.81
N SER A 6 -41.32 50.96 15.53
CA SER A 6 -41.10 49.62 14.97
C SER A 6 -39.63 49.54 14.56
N ILE A 7 -38.93 48.45 14.91
CA ILE A 7 -37.63 48.13 14.32
C ILE A 7 -37.70 46.67 13.88
N GLY A 8 -37.83 46.48 12.57
CA GLY A 8 -37.71 45.18 11.92
C GLY A 8 -36.25 44.74 11.89
N PHE A 9 -36.01 43.51 12.32
CA PHE A 9 -34.72 42.85 12.18
C PHE A 9 -34.88 41.71 11.16
N SER A 10 -34.46 41.99 9.92
CA SER A 10 -34.36 41.01 8.84
C SER A 10 -33.07 40.20 9.04
N PRO A 11 -33.12 38.85 9.17
CA PRO A 11 -31.89 38.07 9.22
C PRO A 11 -31.24 38.03 7.82
N PRO A 12 -29.93 38.31 7.69
CA PRO A 12 -29.27 38.30 6.39
C PRO A 12 -29.18 36.88 5.84
N MET A 13 -29.63 36.72 4.60
CA MET A 13 -29.48 35.53 3.75
C MET A 13 -28.02 35.26 3.40
N THR A 14 -27.20 34.91 4.40
CA THR A 14 -25.77 34.62 4.24
C THR A 14 -25.37 33.40 5.08
N SER A 15 -26.28 32.43 5.26
CA SER A 15 -25.99 31.18 5.99
C SER A 15 -26.19 29.91 5.17
N ILE A 16 -26.88 29.97 4.03
CA ILE A 16 -27.11 28.77 3.20
C ILE A 16 -25.87 28.44 2.34
N PHE A 17 -25.02 29.42 2.02
CA PHE A 17 -23.83 29.20 1.18
C PHE A 17 -22.75 28.36 1.88
N LEU A 18 -22.76 28.26 3.22
CA LEU A 18 -21.77 27.51 4.01
C LEU A 18 -22.15 26.04 4.24
N LEU A 19 -23.39 25.63 3.95
CA LEU A 19 -23.81 24.23 4.10
C LEU A 19 -23.40 23.36 2.90
N LEU A 20 -23.18 23.96 1.72
CA LEU A 20 -22.82 23.21 0.50
C LEU A 20 -21.32 22.82 0.44
N LEU A 21 -20.48 23.43 1.27
CA LEU A 21 -19.04 23.13 1.37
C LEU A 21 -18.71 21.97 2.33
N HIS A 22 -19.71 21.17 2.72
CA HIS A 22 -19.50 19.96 3.52
C HIS A 22 -19.70 18.67 2.71
N LEU A 23 -20.02 18.78 1.42
CA LEU A 23 -20.04 17.63 0.51
C LEU A 23 -18.67 17.42 -0.15
N LEU A 24 -17.58 17.61 0.62
CA LEU A 24 -16.26 17.19 0.17
C LEU A 24 -16.27 15.66 0.13
N PRO A 25 -16.10 15.03 -1.04
CA PRO A 25 -15.91 13.59 -1.07
C PRO A 25 -14.65 13.28 -0.28
N THR A 26 -14.79 12.60 0.85
CA THR A 26 -13.66 11.95 1.51
C THR A 26 -13.08 10.96 0.52
N VAL A 27 -12.02 11.38 -0.17
CA VAL A 27 -11.15 10.51 -0.95
C VAL A 27 -10.58 9.51 0.04
N LEU A 28 -11.17 8.32 0.08
CA LEU A 28 -10.63 7.20 0.82
C LEU A 28 -9.28 6.88 0.18
N PRO A 29 -8.15 6.95 0.91
CA PRO A 29 -6.88 6.55 0.32
C PRO A 29 -6.96 5.05 0.06
N VAL A 30 -7.06 4.67 -1.21
CA VAL A 30 -6.79 3.29 -1.62
C VAL A 30 -5.31 3.07 -1.35
N LEU A 31 -4.99 2.25 -0.35
CA LEU A 31 -3.65 1.73 -0.17
C LEU A 31 -3.35 0.83 -1.37
N ILE A 32 -2.58 1.35 -2.33
CA ILE A 32 -2.07 0.55 -3.44
C ILE A 32 -0.99 -0.34 -2.84
N ALA A 33 -1.32 -1.62 -2.62
CA ALA A 33 -0.33 -2.61 -2.25
C ALA A 33 0.70 -2.75 -3.38
N PRO A 34 2.00 -2.93 -3.07
CA PRO A 34 2.99 -3.24 -4.09
C PRO A 34 2.60 -4.54 -4.82
N PRO A 35 2.93 -4.67 -6.11
CA PRO A 35 2.60 -5.88 -6.85
C PRO A 35 3.34 -7.08 -6.24
N SER A 36 2.68 -8.24 -6.30
CA SER A 36 3.20 -9.49 -5.74
C SER A 36 3.23 -10.61 -6.79
N GLU A 37 4.23 -11.48 -6.69
CA GLU A 37 4.42 -12.64 -7.55
C GLU A 37 4.75 -13.87 -6.70
N THR A 38 3.95 -14.93 -6.83
CA THR A 38 4.23 -16.23 -6.21
C THR A 38 5.05 -17.09 -7.18
N ARG A 39 6.15 -17.61 -6.67
CA ARG A 39 7.07 -18.49 -7.39
C ARG A 39 7.03 -19.87 -6.74
N ASP A 40 6.74 -20.88 -7.57
CA ASP A 40 6.90 -22.28 -7.19
C ASP A 40 8.40 -22.59 -7.13
N VAL A 41 8.84 -23.14 -6.02
CA VAL A 41 10.24 -23.51 -5.78
C VAL A 41 10.34 -24.97 -5.38
N ALA A 42 11.51 -25.57 -5.62
CA ALA A 42 11.81 -26.88 -5.05
C ALA A 42 11.82 -26.80 -3.51
N ALA A 43 11.72 -27.95 -2.85
CA ALA A 43 11.85 -28.00 -1.40
C ALA A 43 13.25 -27.50 -0.96
N PHE A 44 13.28 -26.71 0.09
CA PHE A 44 14.50 -26.18 0.71
C PHE A 44 14.40 -26.25 2.24
N THR A 45 15.55 -26.19 2.89
CA THR A 45 15.69 -26.18 4.36
C THR A 45 16.57 -25.02 4.85
N TYR A 46 17.35 -24.42 3.95
CA TYR A 46 18.18 -23.25 4.22
C TYR A 46 17.71 -22.06 3.38
N VAL A 47 17.93 -20.85 3.89
CA VAL A 47 17.65 -19.60 3.18
C VAL A 47 18.89 -18.70 3.25
N ALA A 48 19.45 -18.37 2.08
CA ALA A 48 20.57 -17.46 1.93
C ALA A 48 20.11 -16.18 1.22
N VAL A 49 20.43 -15.03 1.83
CA VAL A 49 20.03 -13.71 1.33
C VAL A 49 21.28 -12.88 1.06
N ALA A 50 21.48 -12.50 -0.20
CA ALA A 50 22.65 -11.76 -0.67
C ALA A 50 22.30 -10.36 -1.21
N THR A 51 21.10 -9.86 -0.96
CA THR A 51 20.64 -8.53 -1.38
C THR A 51 19.80 -7.89 -0.26
N PRO A 52 19.76 -6.55 -0.12
CA PRO A 52 18.94 -5.90 0.90
C PRO A 52 17.44 -6.12 0.66
N VAL A 53 16.84 -7.03 1.44
CA VAL A 53 15.40 -7.33 1.42
C VAL A 53 14.88 -7.66 2.82
N THR A 54 13.56 -7.53 3.00
CA THR A 54 12.85 -8.08 4.16
C THR A 54 12.35 -9.47 3.81
N VAL A 55 12.63 -10.46 4.65
CA VAL A 55 12.15 -11.83 4.48
C VAL A 55 11.16 -12.18 5.59
N LEU A 56 9.95 -12.59 5.20
CA LEU A 56 8.92 -13.12 6.09
C LEU A 56 8.83 -14.63 5.87
N VAL A 57 9.05 -15.42 6.93
CA VAL A 57 9.07 -16.88 6.84
C VAL A 57 7.82 -17.45 7.49
N HIS A 58 7.06 -18.22 6.71
CA HIS A 58 5.93 -19.00 7.17
C HIS A 58 6.20 -20.48 6.89
N GLN A 59 6.16 -21.30 7.93
CA GLN A 59 6.32 -22.75 7.77
C GLN A 59 5.02 -23.37 7.24
N GLY A 60 5.14 -24.19 6.19
CA GLY A 60 3.99 -24.83 5.56
C GLY A 60 4.39 -25.73 4.39
N SER A 61 3.39 -26.44 3.86
CA SER A 61 3.50 -27.27 2.66
C SER A 61 2.29 -27.01 1.76
N PRO A 62 2.46 -26.83 0.43
CA PRO A 62 3.73 -26.79 -0.29
C PRO A 62 4.58 -25.56 0.08
N GLN A 63 5.90 -25.66 -0.09
CA GLN A 63 6.79 -24.51 0.09
C GLN A 63 6.66 -23.56 -1.11
N GLN A 64 6.56 -22.26 -0.84
CA GLN A 64 6.35 -21.23 -1.85
C GLN A 64 7.11 -19.97 -1.48
N VAL A 65 7.44 -19.16 -2.48
CA VAL A 65 8.06 -17.84 -2.29
C VAL A 65 7.16 -16.79 -2.93
N THR A 66 6.66 -15.86 -2.13
CA THR A 66 5.98 -14.67 -2.64
C THR A 66 6.92 -13.48 -2.57
N VAL A 67 7.10 -12.80 -3.69
CA VAL A 67 7.91 -11.60 -3.81
C VAL A 67 6.99 -10.40 -3.93
N GLU A 68 7.16 -9.41 -3.06
CA GLU A 68 6.46 -8.12 -3.15
C GLU A 68 7.49 -7.02 -3.44
N ALA A 69 7.42 -6.42 -4.62
CA ALA A 69 8.39 -5.41 -5.04
C ALA A 69 7.86 -4.61 -6.24
N ALA A 70 8.51 -3.49 -6.58
CA ALA A 70 8.25 -2.83 -7.86
C ALA A 70 8.65 -3.75 -9.02
N ALA A 71 7.97 -3.64 -10.18
CA ALA A 71 8.22 -4.51 -11.33
C ALA A 71 9.70 -4.52 -11.78
N ALA A 72 10.37 -3.38 -11.69
CA ALA A 72 11.78 -3.25 -12.05
C ALA A 72 12.71 -4.03 -11.10
N ASP A 73 12.37 -4.11 -9.82
CA ASP A 73 13.16 -4.85 -8.82
C ASP A 73 12.85 -6.34 -8.89
N MET A 74 11.57 -6.71 -9.08
CA MET A 74 11.13 -8.09 -9.26
C MET A 74 11.80 -8.78 -10.45
N ALA A 75 12.07 -8.04 -11.53
CA ALA A 75 12.80 -8.52 -12.71
C ALA A 75 14.30 -8.79 -12.45
N ARG A 76 14.89 -8.13 -11.44
CA ARG A 76 16.29 -8.33 -11.05
C ARG A 76 16.45 -9.34 -9.92
N LEU A 77 15.42 -9.52 -9.09
CA LEU A 77 15.42 -10.43 -7.97
C LEU A 77 15.34 -11.88 -8.44
N GLU A 78 16.40 -12.64 -8.14
CA GLU A 78 16.49 -14.06 -8.41
C GLU A 78 16.23 -14.87 -7.15
N THR A 79 15.41 -15.90 -7.30
CA THR A 79 15.06 -16.88 -6.27
C THR A 79 15.26 -18.27 -6.87
N MET A 80 16.26 -18.99 -6.39
CA MET A 80 16.60 -20.32 -6.89
C MET A 80 16.93 -21.23 -5.72
N VAL A 81 16.54 -22.50 -5.83
CA VAL A 81 16.96 -23.52 -4.87
C VAL A 81 18.14 -24.28 -5.45
N ASP A 82 19.22 -24.34 -4.69
CA ASP A 82 20.42 -25.12 -4.99
C ASP A 82 20.88 -25.85 -3.72
N HIS A 83 21.14 -27.16 -3.81
CA HIS A 83 21.55 -27.99 -2.65
C HIS A 83 20.68 -27.78 -1.38
N ASP A 84 19.35 -27.81 -1.51
CA ASP A 84 18.38 -27.57 -0.44
C ASP A 84 18.43 -26.17 0.20
N GLU A 85 19.14 -25.22 -0.42
CA GLU A 85 19.22 -23.81 -0.01
C GLU A 85 18.47 -22.91 -0.99
N LEU A 86 17.46 -22.18 -0.50
CA LEU A 86 16.84 -21.09 -1.24
C LEU A 86 17.77 -19.88 -1.24
N ARG A 87 18.30 -19.54 -2.41
CA ARG A 87 19.18 -18.39 -2.64
C ARG A 87 18.37 -17.23 -3.19
N ILE A 88 18.42 -16.10 -2.48
CA ILE A 88 17.75 -14.84 -2.82
C ILE A 88 18.82 -13.78 -3.09
N ARG A 89 18.92 -13.29 -4.33
CA ARG A 89 19.94 -12.32 -4.74
C ARG A 89 19.43 -11.35 -5.81
N ASP A 90 20.13 -10.23 -5.96
CA ASP A 90 19.98 -9.38 -7.15
C ASP A 90 20.92 -9.90 -8.23
N ARG A 91 20.38 -10.28 -9.40
CA ARG A 91 21.18 -10.79 -10.53
C ARG A 91 22.25 -9.80 -10.99
N THR A 92 21.98 -8.51 -10.83
CA THR A 92 22.89 -7.44 -11.28
C THR A 92 24.02 -7.14 -10.31
N ALA A 93 23.99 -7.69 -9.08
CA ALA A 93 25.07 -7.50 -8.11
C ALA A 93 26.34 -8.32 -8.42
N ASP A 94 26.23 -9.36 -9.26
CA ASP A 94 27.35 -10.22 -9.68
C ASP A 94 27.94 -9.79 -11.05
N ALA A 95 27.43 -8.73 -11.70
CA ALA A 95 27.80 -8.27 -13.04
C ALA A 95 28.60 -6.96 -13.01
#